data_AF-A0AA36FXT3-F1
#
_entry.id   AF-A0AA36FXT3-F1
#
_cell.length_a   1.000
_cell.length_b   1.000
_cell.length_c   1.000
_cell.angle_alpha   90.00
_cell.angle_beta   90.00
_cell.angle_gamma   90.00
#
_symmetry.space_group_name_H-M   'P 1'
#
loop_
_entity.id
_entity.type
_entity.pdbx_description
1 polymer ?
#
loop_
_entity_poly.entity_id
_entity_poly.type
_entity_poly.pdbx_seq_one_letter_code
_entity_poly.pdbx_strand_id
1 'polypeptide(L)'
;MSGFHAWHGLVRPAIPSIVQRLTQTNNETESIVALQALTNLSLQISKEQIEQFEPAIHICLQRLWVRGEVNVHALRLLLNISCCPDMVPHVLAAKPVNGLLCILDTDKDEILVRAVTWLLCTTTAVEALGISINALTPLIKDPFHNPHHTLFYCIYGPKAREELTKRCIEMYNHPNKEIGIKCRRLIETLKAVPPFPTPIAQLDRL
;
A
#
# COMPACT_ATOMS: atom_id res chain seq x y z
N MET A 1 -33.36 -6.33 -1.94
CA MET A 1 -31.98 -6.86 -1.83
C MET A 1 -31.49 -7.57 -3.10
N SER A 2 -32.16 -7.45 -4.25
CA SER A 2 -31.78 -8.12 -5.52
C SER A 2 -30.79 -7.32 -6.39
N GLY A 3 -30.66 -6.01 -6.19
CA GLY A 3 -29.79 -5.15 -7.01
C GLY A 3 -28.29 -5.33 -6.75
N PHE A 4 -27.88 -5.60 -5.51
CA PHE A 4 -26.46 -5.63 -5.13
C PHE A 4 -25.73 -6.86 -5.72
N HIS A 5 -26.40 -8.01 -5.78
CA HIS A 5 -25.84 -9.22 -6.40
C HIS A 5 -25.70 -9.10 -7.94
N ALA A 6 -26.61 -8.38 -8.60
CA ALA A 6 -26.53 -8.14 -10.04
C ALA A 6 -25.33 -7.24 -10.42
N TRP A 7 -25.03 -6.23 -9.59
CA TRP A 7 -23.88 -5.35 -9.77
C TRP A 7 -22.55 -6.11 -9.66
N HIS A 8 -22.40 -6.98 -8.66
CA HIS A 8 -21.19 -7.81 -8.53
C HIS A 8 -20.98 -8.76 -9.73
N GLY A 9 -22.05 -9.32 -10.29
CA GLY A 9 -21.97 -10.21 -11.45
C GLY A 9 -21.55 -9.52 -12.76
N LEU A 10 -21.98 -8.28 -12.97
CA LEU A 10 -21.70 -7.53 -14.21
C LEU A 10 -20.31 -6.88 -14.23
N VAL A 11 -19.78 -6.52 -13.06
CA VAL A 11 -18.57 -5.70 -12.96
C VAL A 11 -17.31 -6.54 -12.74
N ARG A 12 -17.44 -7.75 -12.18
CA ARG A 12 -16.34 -8.70 -11.98
C ARG A 12 -15.55 -9.00 -13.27
N PRO A 13 -16.16 -9.19 -14.45
CA PRO A 13 -15.40 -9.41 -15.69
C PRO A 13 -14.58 -8.19 -16.15
N ALA A 14 -14.93 -6.98 -15.68
CA ALA A 14 -14.28 -5.75 -16.13
C ALA A 14 -12.96 -5.45 -15.41
N ILE A 15 -12.76 -5.93 -14.17
CA ILE A 15 -11.56 -5.62 -13.38
C ILE A 15 -10.29 -6.05 -14.12
N PRO A 16 -10.14 -7.30 -14.61
CA PRO A 16 -8.93 -7.70 -15.32
C PRO A 16 -8.68 -6.87 -16.58
N SER A 17 -9.73 -6.53 -17.34
CA SER A 17 -9.62 -5.68 -18.52
C SER A 17 -9.18 -4.26 -18.19
N ILE A 18 -9.67 -3.67 -17.10
CA ILE A 18 -9.25 -2.33 -16.67
C ILE A 18 -7.80 -2.36 -16.16
N VAL A 19 -7.42 -3.39 -15.40
CA VAL A 19 -6.03 -3.59 -14.95
C VAL A 19 -5.09 -3.74 -16.15
N GLN A 20 -5.49 -4.47 -17.18
CA GLN A 20 -4.74 -4.60 -18.42
C GLN A 20 -4.53 -3.26 -19.13
N ARG A 21 -5.51 -2.34 -19.09
CA ARG A 21 -5.34 -0.99 -19.64
C ARG A 21 -4.24 -0.20 -18.95
N LEU A 22 -3.98 -0.46 -17.66
CA LEU A 22 -2.89 0.22 -16.96
C LEU A 22 -1.51 -0.11 -17.55
N THR A 23 -1.30 -1.31 -18.10
CA THR A 23 0.00 -1.72 -18.66
C THR A 23 0.14 -1.49 -20.16
N GLN A 24 -0.97 -1.49 -20.90
CA GLN A 24 -0.93 -1.48 -22.36
C GLN A 24 -1.04 -0.10 -23.01
N THR A 25 -1.52 0.91 -22.28
CA THR A 25 -1.72 2.24 -22.85
C THR A 25 -0.51 3.14 -22.65
N ASN A 26 -0.13 3.85 -23.73
CA ASN A 26 0.77 5.01 -23.65
C ASN A 26 -0.02 6.31 -23.40
N ASN A 27 -1.35 6.23 -23.29
CA ASN A 27 -2.22 7.38 -23.07
C ASN A 27 -2.44 7.60 -21.57
N GLU A 28 -1.88 8.69 -21.06
CA GLU A 28 -1.99 9.07 -19.65
C GLU A 28 -3.45 9.23 -19.21
N THR A 29 -4.32 9.78 -20.06
CA THR A 29 -5.76 9.95 -19.77
C THR A 29 -6.45 8.60 -19.60
N GLU A 30 -6.17 7.63 -20.47
CA GLU A 30 -6.74 6.27 -20.34
C GLU A 30 -6.27 5.60 -19.04
N SER A 31 -4.99 5.77 -18.69
CA SER A 31 -4.46 5.27 -17.41
C SER A 31 -5.15 5.91 -16.20
N ILE A 32 -5.38 7.22 -16.22
CA ILE A 32 -6.06 7.93 -15.13
C ILE A 32 -7.50 7.43 -14.98
N VAL A 33 -8.23 7.30 -16.09
CA VAL A 33 -9.61 6.79 -16.10
C VAL A 33 -9.65 5.36 -15.57
N ALA A 34 -8.71 4.51 -15.96
CA ALA A 34 -8.59 3.14 -15.47
C ALA A 34 -8.32 3.09 -13.95
N LEU A 35 -7.39 3.89 -13.44
CA LEU A 35 -7.13 3.99 -12.00
C LEU A 35 -8.36 4.48 -11.22
N GLN A 36 -9.08 5.47 -11.77
CA GLN A 36 -10.29 6.00 -11.15
C GLN A 36 -11.42 4.97 -11.13
N ALA A 37 -11.60 4.22 -12.22
CA ALA A 37 -12.57 3.13 -12.30
C ALA A 37 -12.23 2.06 -11.26
N LEU A 38 -10.98 1.58 -11.22
CA LEU A 38 -10.54 0.60 -10.22
C LEU A 38 -10.70 1.10 -8.80
N THR A 39 -10.46 2.39 -8.54
CA THR A 39 -10.69 3.02 -7.22
C THR A 39 -12.16 2.91 -6.80
N ASN A 40 -13.09 3.14 -7.73
CA ASN A 40 -14.51 3.01 -7.45
C ASN A 40 -14.92 1.53 -7.24
N LEU A 41 -14.28 0.61 -7.95
CA LEU A 41 -14.53 -0.83 -7.82
C LEU A 41 -13.91 -1.45 -6.55
N SER A 42 -12.89 -0.81 -5.98
CA SER A 42 -12.19 -1.30 -4.78
C SER A 42 -12.81 -0.85 -3.46
N LEU A 43 -13.98 -0.21 -3.47
CA LEU A 43 -14.69 0.18 -2.24
C LEU A 43 -15.10 -1.02 -1.38
N GLN A 44 -15.39 -2.16 -2.02
CA GLN A 44 -15.73 -3.43 -1.37
C GLN A 44 -15.16 -4.58 -2.20
N ILE A 45 -13.90 -4.94 -1.91
CA ILE A 45 -13.24 -6.09 -2.55
C ILE A 45 -13.74 -7.37 -1.87
N SER A 46 -14.36 -8.27 -2.63
CA SER A 46 -14.69 -9.62 -2.18
C SER A 46 -13.50 -10.57 -2.34
N LYS A 47 -13.52 -11.72 -1.66
CA LYS A 47 -12.44 -12.72 -1.73
C LYS A 47 -12.17 -13.19 -3.16
N GLU A 48 -13.22 -13.31 -3.96
CA GLU A 48 -13.14 -13.76 -5.36
C GLU A 48 -12.56 -12.70 -6.31
N GLN A 49 -12.36 -11.47 -5.84
CA GLN A 49 -11.79 -10.35 -6.59
C GLN A 49 -10.32 -10.09 -6.24
N ILE A 50 -9.77 -10.73 -5.19
CA ILE A 50 -8.40 -10.53 -4.73
C ILE A 50 -7.39 -10.71 -5.87
N GLU A 51 -7.44 -11.86 -6.54
CA GLU A 51 -6.56 -12.19 -7.66
C GLU A 51 -6.72 -11.23 -8.85
N GLN A 52 -7.89 -10.61 -9.00
CA GLN A 52 -8.18 -9.67 -10.09
C GLN A 52 -7.55 -8.30 -9.83
N PHE A 53 -7.50 -7.87 -8.57
CA PHE A 53 -6.88 -6.59 -8.16
C PHE A 53 -5.37 -6.72 -7.92
N GLU A 54 -4.87 -7.91 -7.60
CA GLU A 54 -3.46 -8.13 -7.26
C GLU A 54 -2.47 -7.51 -8.28
N PRO A 55 -2.67 -7.63 -9.62
CA PRO A 55 -1.71 -7.04 -10.56
C PRO A 55 -1.70 -5.49 -10.53
N ALA A 56 -2.80 -4.85 -10.10
CA ALA A 56 -2.86 -3.39 -9.96
C ALA A 56 -1.94 -2.87 -8.86
N ILE A 57 -1.66 -3.67 -7.82
CA ILE A 57 -0.78 -3.29 -6.70
C ILE A 57 0.60 -2.89 -7.22
N HIS A 58 1.22 -3.77 -8.01
CA HIS A 58 2.57 -3.54 -8.51
C HIS A 58 2.64 -2.29 -9.39
N ILE A 59 1.65 -2.12 -10.27
CA ILE A 59 1.56 -0.97 -11.18
C ILE A 59 1.39 0.33 -10.38
N CYS A 60 0.54 0.33 -9.36
CA CYS A 60 0.33 1.49 -8.51
C CYS A 60 1.60 1.85 -7.73
N LEU A 61 2.30 0.86 -7.16
CA LEU A 61 3.55 1.09 -6.45
C LEU A 61 4.63 1.67 -7.37
N GLN A 62 4.81 1.12 -8.57
CA GLN A 62 5.76 1.65 -9.56
C GLN A 62 5.44 3.10 -9.99
N ARG A 63 4.16 3.45 -10.02
CA ARG A 63 3.69 4.79 -10.42
C ARG A 63 3.49 5.74 -9.25
N LEU A 64 3.67 5.29 -8.02
CA LEU A 64 3.31 6.05 -6.83
C LEU A 64 4.12 7.34 -6.70
N TRP A 65 5.39 7.29 -7.09
CA TRP A 65 6.30 8.43 -7.10
C TRP A 65 7.02 8.51 -8.44
N VAL A 66 6.66 9.48 -9.27
CA VAL A 66 7.17 9.63 -10.63
C VAL A 66 7.58 11.08 -10.85
N ARG A 67 8.83 11.29 -11.31
CA ARG A 67 9.37 12.62 -11.64
C ARG A 67 9.25 13.65 -10.50
N GLY A 68 9.37 13.19 -9.25
CA GLY A 68 9.31 14.06 -8.07
C GLY A 68 7.89 14.39 -7.58
N GLU A 69 6.86 13.77 -8.17
CA GLU A 69 5.47 13.97 -7.74
C GLU A 69 4.80 12.66 -7.34
N VAL A 70 3.86 12.77 -6.39
CA VAL A 70 2.98 11.66 -6.00
C VAL A 70 1.88 11.50 -7.04
N ASN A 71 1.69 10.28 -7.54
CA ASN A 71 0.52 9.97 -8.34
C ASN A 71 -0.70 9.74 -7.43
N VAL A 72 -1.56 10.77 -7.32
CA VAL A 72 -2.74 10.74 -6.46
C VAL A 72 -3.73 9.63 -6.82
N HIS A 73 -3.85 9.26 -8.10
CA HIS A 73 -4.77 8.19 -8.53
C HIS A 73 -4.25 6.81 -8.10
N ALA A 74 -2.95 6.56 -8.25
CA ALA A 74 -2.31 5.34 -7.75
C ALA A 74 -2.42 5.25 -6.22
N LEU A 75 -2.17 6.36 -5.51
CA LEU A 75 -2.28 6.42 -4.04
C LEU A 75 -3.71 6.15 -3.57
N ARG A 76 -4.73 6.70 -4.24
CA ARG A 76 -6.14 6.46 -3.90
C ARG A 76 -6.53 4.99 -4.08
N LEU A 77 -6.08 4.35 -5.15
CA LEU A 77 -6.33 2.93 -5.36
C LEU A 77 -5.60 2.07 -4.32
N LEU A 78 -4.33 2.34 -4.03
CA LEU A 78 -3.57 1.65 -2.98
C LEU A 78 -4.22 1.80 -1.60
N LEU A 79 -4.72 2.99 -1.28
CA LEU A 79 -5.45 3.21 -0.02
C LEU A 79 -6.69 2.31 0.07
N ASN A 80 -7.54 2.29 -0.96
CA ASN A 80 -8.72 1.43 -0.96
C ASN A 80 -8.37 -0.06 -0.89
N ILE A 81 -7.34 -0.49 -1.64
CA ILE A 81 -6.86 -1.88 -1.58
C ILE A 81 -6.37 -2.22 -0.17
N SER A 82 -5.60 -1.33 0.48
CA SER A 82 -5.13 -1.51 1.87
C SER A 82 -6.25 -1.43 2.91
N CYS A 83 -7.45 -0.97 2.56
CA CYS A 83 -8.62 -1.06 3.43
C CYS A 83 -9.29 -2.45 3.41
N CYS A 84 -8.93 -3.33 2.47
CA CYS A 84 -9.33 -4.73 2.47
C CYS A 84 -8.27 -5.58 3.21
N PRO A 85 -8.57 -6.15 4.39
CA PRO A 85 -7.61 -6.91 5.19
C PRO A 85 -6.92 -8.05 4.41
N ASP A 86 -7.68 -8.77 3.58
CA ASP A 86 -7.18 -9.90 2.78
C ASP A 86 -6.21 -9.46 1.67
N MET A 87 -6.26 -8.20 1.23
CA MET A 87 -5.36 -7.65 0.21
C MET A 87 -4.04 -7.14 0.80
N VAL A 88 -4.00 -6.78 2.08
CA VAL A 88 -2.81 -6.19 2.72
C VAL A 88 -1.57 -7.08 2.62
N PRO A 89 -1.64 -8.43 2.80
CA PRO A 89 -0.50 -9.30 2.57
C PRO A 89 0.08 -9.18 1.15
N HIS A 90 -0.77 -9.09 0.13
CA HIS A 90 -0.34 -8.91 -1.27
C HIS A 90 0.32 -7.55 -1.49
N VAL A 91 -0.20 -6.49 -0.87
CA VAL A 91 0.38 -5.14 -0.91
C VAL A 91 1.78 -5.14 -0.29
N LEU A 92 1.92 -5.77 0.88
CA LEU A 92 3.17 -5.82 1.62
C LEU A 92 4.25 -6.69 0.98
N ALA A 93 3.86 -7.79 0.31
CA ALA A 93 4.78 -8.67 -0.39
C ALA A 93 5.26 -8.08 -1.74
N ALA A 94 4.56 -7.09 -2.28
CA ALA A 94 4.90 -6.48 -3.56
C ALA A 94 6.21 -5.68 -3.52
N LYS A 95 6.87 -5.59 -4.66
CA LYS A 95 8.08 -4.78 -4.84
C LYS A 95 7.73 -3.28 -4.80
N PRO A 96 8.35 -2.49 -3.90
CA PRO A 96 8.07 -1.06 -3.77
C PRO A 96 8.83 -0.23 -4.81
N VAL A 97 8.49 1.06 -4.89
CA VAL A 97 9.32 2.07 -5.56
C VAL A 97 10.50 2.46 -4.69
N ASN A 98 11.64 2.77 -5.31
CA ASN A 98 12.80 3.31 -4.61
C ASN A 98 12.44 4.67 -4.00
N GLY A 99 12.87 4.91 -2.76
CA GLY A 99 12.53 6.14 -2.06
C GLY A 99 11.04 6.25 -1.73
N LEU A 100 10.36 5.14 -1.42
CA LEU A 100 8.94 5.10 -1.06
C LEU A 100 8.51 6.24 -0.13
N LEU A 101 9.30 6.56 0.91
CA LEU A 101 8.96 7.60 1.88
C LEU A 101 8.97 9.02 1.32
N CYS A 102 9.50 9.24 0.10
CA CYS A 102 9.42 10.52 -0.59
C CYS A 102 7.97 10.93 -0.91
N ILE A 103 7.00 10.02 -0.87
CA ILE A 103 5.58 10.39 -0.97
C ILE A 103 5.13 11.38 0.13
N LEU A 104 5.90 11.47 1.23
CA LEU A 104 5.67 12.41 2.32
C LEU A 104 6.29 13.80 2.05
N ASP A 105 7.09 13.96 0.99
CA ASP A 105 7.72 15.23 0.62
C ASP A 105 6.80 16.14 -0.22
N THR A 106 5.54 15.76 -0.41
CA THR A 106 4.57 16.58 -1.15
C THR A 106 4.16 17.82 -0.34
N ASP A 107 4.07 18.95 -1.04
CA ASP A 107 3.56 20.24 -0.54
C ASP A 107 2.03 20.33 -0.53
N LYS A 108 1.34 19.32 -1.09
CA LYS A 108 -0.12 19.28 -1.19
C LYS A 108 -0.70 18.53 0.02
N ASP A 109 -1.26 19.27 0.97
CA ASP A 109 -1.91 18.74 2.17
C ASP A 109 -2.85 17.55 1.89
N GLU A 110 -3.66 17.65 0.84
CA GLU A 110 -4.63 16.62 0.50
C GLU A 110 -3.98 15.29 0.08
N ILE A 111 -2.79 15.35 -0.52
CA ILE A 111 -2.00 14.19 -0.91
C ILE A 111 -1.27 13.66 0.31
N LEU A 112 -0.67 14.55 1.11
CA LEU A 112 0.05 14.18 2.32
C LEU A 112 -0.87 13.48 3.34
N VAL A 113 -2.08 13.98 3.56
CA VAL A 113 -3.09 13.33 4.40
C VAL A 113 -3.36 11.91 3.89
N ARG A 114 -3.49 11.70 2.58
CA ARG A 114 -3.73 10.38 1.99
C ARG A 114 -2.53 9.46 2.11
N ALA A 115 -1.32 9.96 1.92
CA ALA A 115 -0.08 9.18 2.06
C ALA A 115 0.10 8.67 3.49
N VAL A 116 -0.04 9.57 4.48
CA VAL A 116 0.01 9.20 5.91
C VAL A 116 -1.14 8.26 6.27
N THR A 117 -2.34 8.47 5.72
CA THR A 117 -3.48 7.55 5.93
C THR A 117 -3.19 6.16 5.38
N TRP A 118 -2.63 6.05 4.19
CA TRP A 118 -2.30 4.76 3.58
C TRP A 118 -1.26 3.98 4.39
N LEU A 119 -0.20 4.67 4.84
CA LEU A 119 0.79 4.08 5.75
C LEU A 119 0.14 3.64 7.06
N LEU A 120 -0.67 4.49 7.69
CA LEU A 120 -1.40 4.17 8.92
C LEU A 120 -2.33 2.97 8.76
N CYS A 121 -3.15 2.92 7.71
CA CYS A 121 -4.05 1.80 7.45
C CYS A 121 -3.28 0.49 7.25
N THR A 122 -2.22 0.54 6.45
CA THR A 122 -1.36 -0.63 6.19
C THR A 122 -0.68 -1.11 7.47
N THR A 123 -0.15 -0.20 8.29
CA THR A 123 0.49 -0.53 9.59
C THR A 123 -0.51 -1.02 10.63
N THR A 124 -1.73 -0.46 10.66
CA THR A 124 -2.81 -0.96 11.52
C THR A 124 -3.21 -2.39 11.14
N ALA A 125 -3.30 -2.70 9.84
CA ALA A 125 -3.58 -4.05 9.39
C ALA A 125 -2.46 -5.04 9.75
N VAL A 126 -1.18 -4.62 9.64
CA VAL A 126 -0.05 -5.45 10.08
C VAL A 126 -0.14 -5.78 11.57
N GLU A 127 -0.43 -4.77 12.40
CA GLU A 127 -0.59 -4.94 13.84
C GLU A 127 -1.78 -5.84 14.18
N ALA A 128 -2.98 -5.51 13.69
CA ALA A 128 -4.21 -6.22 14.02
C ALA A 128 -4.25 -7.67 13.52
N LEU A 129 -3.62 -7.96 12.38
CA LEU A 129 -3.59 -9.31 11.78
C LEU A 129 -2.31 -10.09 12.12
N GLY A 130 -1.37 -9.50 12.86
CA GLY A 130 -0.09 -10.12 13.18
C GLY A 130 0.74 -10.49 11.95
N ILE A 131 0.70 -9.68 10.89
CA ILE A 131 1.42 -9.98 9.64
C ILE A 131 2.91 -9.90 9.90
N SER A 132 3.61 -11.01 9.64
CA SER A 132 5.07 -11.09 9.70
C SER A 132 5.64 -11.35 8.32
N ILE A 133 6.93 -11.03 8.13
CA ILE A 133 7.61 -11.29 6.86
C ILE A 133 7.56 -12.77 6.43
N ASN A 134 7.61 -13.70 7.40
CA ASN A 134 7.52 -15.14 7.12
C ASN A 134 6.14 -15.53 6.57
N ALA A 135 5.07 -14.87 7.03
CA ALA A 135 3.73 -15.08 6.49
C ALA A 135 3.58 -14.54 5.06
N LEU A 136 4.45 -13.61 4.65
CA LEU A 136 4.44 -13.01 3.31
C LEU A 136 5.27 -13.79 2.29
N THR A 137 6.19 -14.66 2.72
CA THR A 137 7.09 -15.42 1.83
C THR A 137 6.39 -16.08 0.64
N PRO A 138 5.22 -16.74 0.79
CA PRO A 138 4.52 -17.37 -0.35
C PRO A 138 4.00 -16.37 -1.41
N LEU A 139 3.88 -15.09 -1.04
CA LEU A 139 3.33 -14.03 -1.90
C LEU A 139 4.43 -13.21 -2.59
N ILE A 140 5.70 -13.40 -2.21
CA ILE A 140 6.83 -12.67 -2.79
C ILE A 140 7.10 -13.23 -4.19
N LYS A 141 6.89 -12.39 -5.22
CA LYS A 141 7.14 -12.75 -6.63
C LYS A 141 8.58 -12.53 -7.10
N ASP A 142 9.46 -12.05 -6.22
CA ASP A 142 10.90 -11.93 -6.50
C ASP A 142 11.49 -13.34 -6.74
N PRO A 143 12.29 -13.57 -7.80
CA PRO A 143 12.83 -14.89 -8.12
C PRO A 143 13.65 -15.54 -6.99
N PHE A 144 14.24 -14.73 -6.12
CA PHE A 144 15.03 -15.17 -4.97
C PHE A 144 14.24 -15.14 -3.66
N HIS A 145 12.94 -14.82 -3.73
CA HIS A 145 12.05 -14.61 -2.58
C HIS A 145 12.67 -13.67 -1.52
N ASN A 146 13.44 -12.67 -1.98
CA ASN A 146 14.21 -11.85 -1.07
C ASN A 146 13.28 -10.92 -0.26
N PRO A 147 13.19 -11.09 1.07
CA PRO A 147 12.29 -10.29 1.89
C PRO A 147 12.67 -8.80 1.92
N HIS A 148 13.92 -8.46 1.62
CA HIS A 148 14.41 -7.08 1.56
C HIS A 148 13.88 -6.30 0.35
N HIS A 149 13.31 -6.98 -0.65
CA HIS A 149 12.74 -6.34 -1.85
C HIS A 149 11.22 -6.12 -1.73
N THR A 150 10.66 -6.24 -0.53
CA THR A 150 9.22 -6.10 -0.27
C THR A 150 8.86 -4.72 0.25
N LEU A 151 7.61 -4.30 0.04
CA LEU A 151 7.05 -3.11 0.66
C LEU A 151 7.10 -3.21 2.19
N PHE A 152 6.91 -4.43 2.74
CA PHE A 152 7.07 -4.70 4.17
C PHE A 152 8.44 -4.23 4.68
N TYR A 153 9.53 -4.61 4.01
CA TYR A 153 10.87 -4.17 4.40
C TYR A 153 11.07 -2.66 4.21
N CYS A 154 10.52 -2.07 3.15
CA CYS A 154 10.61 -0.63 2.90
C CYS A 154 9.82 0.25 3.89
N ILE A 155 8.97 -0.32 4.74
CA ILE A 155 8.27 0.40 5.80
C ILE A 155 8.81 0.00 7.18
N TYR A 156 9.00 -1.30 7.42
CA TYR A 156 9.30 -1.85 8.76
C TYR A 156 10.76 -2.27 8.95
N GLY A 157 11.57 -2.26 7.88
CA GLY A 157 13.01 -2.47 7.97
C GLY A 157 13.66 -1.39 8.85
N PRO A 158 14.79 -1.68 9.54
CA PRO A 158 15.32 -0.81 10.59
C PRO A 158 15.48 0.66 10.18
N LYS A 159 16.20 0.91 9.07
CA LYS A 159 16.44 2.27 8.55
C LYS A 159 15.16 2.98 8.11
N ALA A 160 14.27 2.26 7.42
CA ALA A 160 13.04 2.84 6.92
C ALA A 160 12.06 3.21 8.05
N ARG A 161 12.01 2.36 9.08
CA ARG A 161 11.18 2.58 10.27
C ARG A 161 11.67 3.78 11.08
N GLU A 162 12.98 3.94 11.24
CA GLU A 162 13.59 5.12 11.86
C GLU A 162 13.25 6.40 11.09
N GLU A 163 13.45 6.39 9.77
CA GLU A 163 13.14 7.53 8.91
C GLU A 163 11.65 7.89 8.92
N LEU A 164 10.76 6.91 8.81
CA LEU A 164 9.32 7.12 8.89
C LEU A 164 8.90 7.71 10.23
N THR A 165 9.49 7.23 11.33
CA THR A 165 9.24 7.76 12.68
C THR A 165 9.68 9.22 12.77
N LYS A 166 10.89 9.53 12.31
CA LYS A 166 11.43 10.89 12.29
C LYS A 166 10.53 11.85 11.50
N ARG A 167 10.18 11.49 10.26
CA ARG A 167 9.28 12.30 9.41
C ARG A 167 7.92 12.53 10.05
N CYS A 168 7.35 11.51 10.69
CA CYS A 168 6.08 11.65 11.40
C CYS A 168 6.16 12.61 12.60
N ILE A 169 7.27 12.61 13.35
CA ILE A 169 7.48 13.55 14.46
C ILE A 169 7.54 14.99 13.97
N GLU A 170 8.26 15.25 12.87
CA GLU A 170 8.36 16.57 12.25
C GLU A 170 6.98 17.13 11.85
N MET A 171 6.02 16.26 11.50
CA MET A 171 4.66 16.61 11.12
C MET A 171 3.66 16.80 12.28
N TYR A 172 4.07 16.66 13.55
CA TYR A 172 3.14 16.73 14.69
C TYR A 172 2.40 18.06 14.83
N ASN A 173 3.05 19.15 14.45
CA ASN A 173 2.54 20.52 14.56
C ASN A 173 2.15 21.09 13.19
N HIS A 174 1.95 20.23 12.19
CA HIS A 174 1.52 20.65 10.85
C HIS A 174 0.27 21.54 10.91
N PRO A 175 0.15 22.58 10.05
CA PRO A 175 -1.02 23.47 10.02
C PRO A 175 -2.34 22.69 9.90
N ASN A 176 -2.37 21.71 8.99
CA ASN A 176 -3.42 20.72 8.93
C ASN A 176 -3.32 19.71 10.08
N LYS A 177 -4.23 19.84 11.05
CA LYS A 177 -4.25 19.03 12.28
C LYS A 177 -4.49 17.55 12.02
N GLU A 178 -5.17 17.19 10.94
CA GLU A 178 -5.42 15.79 10.59
C GLU A 178 -4.10 15.04 10.32
N ILE A 179 -3.14 15.68 9.66
CA ILE A 179 -1.81 15.09 9.40
C ILE A 179 -1.11 14.76 10.71
N GLY A 180 -1.00 15.73 11.63
CA GLY A 180 -0.36 15.52 12.91
C GLY A 180 -1.04 14.44 13.77
N ILE A 181 -2.37 14.35 13.74
CA ILE A 181 -3.13 13.29 14.44
C ILE A 181 -2.79 11.91 13.86
N LYS A 182 -2.80 11.76 12.53
CA LYS A 182 -2.49 10.46 11.89
C LYS A 182 -1.03 10.07 12.07
N CYS A 183 -0.08 11.02 12.03
CA CYS A 183 1.34 10.75 12.29
C CYS A 183 1.58 10.24 13.71
N ARG A 184 0.92 10.83 14.73
CA ARG A 184 0.99 10.32 16.11
C ARG A 184 0.49 8.89 16.21
N ARG A 185 -0.69 8.62 15.65
CA ARG A 185 -1.28 7.28 15.64
C ARG A 185 -0.40 6.28 14.88
N LEU A 186 0.18 6.68 13.75
CA LEU A 186 1.09 5.83 12.98
C LEU A 186 2.32 5.44 13.79
N ILE A 187 2.93 6.38 14.54
CA ILE A 187 4.06 6.06 15.43
C ILE A 187 3.66 5.10 16.54
N GLU A 188 2.49 5.30 17.16
CA GLU A 188 1.97 4.40 18.20
C GLU A 188 1.76 2.99 17.64
N THR A 189 1.12 2.86 16.48
CA THR A 189 0.91 1.56 15.83
C THR A 189 2.23 0.94 15.38
N LEU A 190 3.18 1.73 14.85
CA LEU A 190 4.51 1.25 14.48
C LEU A 190 5.20 0.60 15.67
N LYS A 191 5.14 1.20 16.87
CA LYS A 191 5.74 0.62 18.09
C LYS A 191 5.15 -0.75 18.46
N ALA A 192 3.87 -0.98 18.17
CA ALA A 192 3.21 -2.27 18.40
C ALA A 192 3.59 -3.34 17.37
N VAL A 193 3.99 -2.95 16.14
CA VAL A 193 4.48 -3.88 15.13
C VAL A 193 5.88 -4.39 15.49
N PRO A 194 6.12 -5.72 15.52
CA PRO A 194 7.44 -6.29 15.76
C PRO A 194 8.49 -5.75 14.79
N PRO A 195 9.75 -5.57 15.23
CA PRO A 195 10.82 -5.17 14.33
C PRO A 195 11.05 -6.22 13.24
N PHE A 196 11.52 -5.78 12.07
CA PHE A 196 11.93 -6.71 11.02
C PHE A 196 13.02 -7.65 11.56
N PRO A 197 12.92 -8.99 11.35
CA PRO A 197 13.89 -9.93 11.89
C PRO A 197 15.31 -9.60 11.43
N THR A 198 16.24 -9.44 12.38
CA THR A 198 17.66 -9.36 12.06
C THR A 198 18.25 -10.77 11.92
N PRO A 199 19.23 -10.98 11.04
CA PRO A 199 19.84 -12.30 10.80
C PRO A 199 20.36 -12.99 12.08
N ILE A 200 20.75 -12.21 13.10
CA ILE A 200 21.26 -12.72 14.38
C ILE A 200 20.18 -13.52 15.13
N ALA A 201 18.91 -13.14 15.03
CA ALA A 201 17.81 -13.83 15.72
C ALA A 201 17.46 -15.21 15.12
N GLN A 202 18.03 -15.56 13.96
CA GLN A 202 17.85 -16.86 13.32
C GLN A 202 18.94 -17.87 13.69
N LEU A 203 20.08 -17.42 14.24
CA LEU A 203 21.16 -18.29 14.70
C LEU A 203 20.87 -18.94 16.06
N ASP A 204 20.07 -18.29 16.92
CA ASP A 204 19.67 -18.83 18.23
C ASP A 204 18.59 -19.94 18.15
N ARG A 205 18.26 -20.41 16.93
CA ARG A 205 17.27 -21.47 16.67
C ARG A 205 17.82 -22.62 15.83
N LEU A 206 19.14 -22.69 15.65
CA LEU A 206 19.87 -23.82 15.06
C LEU A 206 20.72 -24.50 16.14
#